data_AF-A0A3B5JZR4-F1
#
_entry.id   AF-A0A3B5JZR4-F1
#
_cell.length_a   1.000
_cell.length_b   1.000
_cell.length_c   1.000
_cell.angle_alpha   90.00
_cell.angle_beta   90.00
_cell.angle_gamma   90.00
#
_symmetry.space_group_name_H-M   'P 1'
#
loop_
_entity.id
_entity.type
_entity.pdbx_description
1 polymer ?
#
loop_
_entity_poly.entity_id
_entity_poly.type
_entity_poly.pdbx_seq_one_letter_code
_entity_poly.pdbx_strand_id
1 'polypeptide(L)'
;MMNTIKSIKNALVFFVLLPRFLVAAVMFWLLDFLCIRKRVFFRMKEQEDDAVDPPLCISDSNRLFTVESLKAVWHGHKLDFLKAAHLGQGAPNTEVVQLEDQRRSRILDYAKDKRPLILNFGSCTCPPFMARLKAFQGVVEQNADIADSVVVYIEEAHPSDGWVSTDAPYQIPKHRCLADRLGAAQLMRLEVPGCLIVVDSMENSSNVAYGAYFDRLYILQEGKIVYQGGRGPEGYRITELRDWLVEYRESLKSSNDLVIHL
;
A
#
# COMPACT_ATOMS: atom_id res chain seq x y z
N MET A 1 -21.24 -28.25 10.50
CA MET A 1 -20.55 -27.44 11.53
C MET A 1 -19.56 -26.43 10.93
N MET A 2 -18.60 -26.85 10.09
CA MET A 2 -17.57 -25.97 9.52
C MET A 2 -18.14 -24.85 8.60
N ASN A 3 -19.14 -25.16 7.77
CA ASN A 3 -19.83 -24.16 6.93
C ASN A 3 -20.63 -23.14 7.75
N THR A 4 -21.23 -23.57 8.87
CA THR A 4 -21.99 -22.69 9.76
C THR A 4 -21.08 -21.68 10.46
N ILE A 5 -19.91 -22.12 10.93
CA ILE A 5 -18.91 -21.25 11.55
C ILE A 5 -18.38 -20.22 10.53
N LYS A 6 -18.12 -20.64 9.28
CA LYS A 6 -17.71 -19.74 8.21
C LYS A 6 -18.79 -18.70 7.89
N SER A 7 -20.06 -19.11 7.82
CA SER A 7 -21.18 -18.20 7.59
C SER A 7 -21.38 -17.20 8.73
N ILE A 8 -21.26 -17.63 9.99
CA ILE A 8 -21.35 -16.73 11.16
C ILE A 8 -20.21 -15.70 11.14
N LYS A 9 -18.97 -16.15 10.88
CA LYS A 9 -17.82 -15.23 10.73
C LYS A 9 -18.06 -14.20 9.62
N ASN A 10 -18.56 -14.64 8.47
CA ASN A 10 -18.88 -13.73 7.37
C ASN A 10 -20.00 -12.74 7.72
N ALA A 11 -21.04 -13.18 8.42
CA ALA A 11 -22.12 -12.30 8.88
C ALA A 11 -21.60 -11.26 9.88
N LEU A 12 -20.74 -11.66 10.82
CA LEU A 12 -20.15 -10.75 11.81
C LEU A 12 -19.25 -9.71 11.15
N VAL A 13 -18.39 -10.13 10.22
CA VAL A 13 -17.57 -9.23 9.39
C VAL A 13 -18.47 -8.24 8.65
N PHE A 14 -19.59 -8.72 8.07
CA PHE A 14 -20.53 -7.85 7.37
C PHE A 14 -21.13 -6.78 8.29
N PHE A 15 -21.65 -7.14 9.45
CA PHE A 15 -22.26 -6.19 10.37
C PHE A 15 -21.27 -5.16 10.93
N VAL A 16 -20.02 -5.56 11.19
CA VAL A 16 -18.97 -4.64 11.67
C VAL A 16 -18.52 -3.67 10.57
N LEU A 17 -18.40 -4.14 9.33
CA LEU A 17 -17.91 -3.32 8.22
C LEU A 17 -18.99 -2.46 7.56
N LEU A 18 -20.27 -2.86 7.65
CA LEU A 18 -21.38 -2.20 6.96
C LEU A 18 -21.48 -0.70 7.29
N PRO A 19 -21.43 -0.24 8.56
CA PRO A 19 -21.53 1.20 8.85
C PRO A 19 -20.39 1.99 8.20
N ARG A 20 -19.16 1.47 8.28
CA ARG A 20 -17.97 2.12 7.70
C ARG A 20 -18.03 2.13 6.18
N PHE A 21 -18.54 1.06 5.57
CA PHE A 21 -18.79 0.99 4.14
C PHE A 21 -19.86 1.98 3.67
N LEU A 22 -20.97 2.10 4.41
CA LEU A 22 -22.04 3.05 4.08
C LEU A 22 -21.55 4.51 4.15
N VAL A 23 -20.71 4.86 5.12
CA VAL A 23 -20.09 6.18 5.19
C VAL A 23 -19.22 6.43 3.95
N ALA A 24 -18.35 5.48 3.57
CA ALA A 24 -17.53 5.61 2.36
C ALA A 24 -18.39 5.74 1.09
N ALA A 25 -19.47 4.96 0.98
CA ALA A 25 -20.42 5.03 -0.12
C ALA A 25 -21.10 6.42 -0.20
N VAL A 26 -21.57 6.96 0.92
CA VAL A 26 -22.14 8.31 0.98
C VAL A 26 -21.10 9.37 0.61
N MET A 27 -19.86 9.24 1.08
CA MET A 27 -18.78 10.17 0.73
C MET A 27 -18.48 10.15 -0.77
N PHE A 28 -18.39 8.98 -1.40
CA PHE A 28 -18.19 8.85 -2.85
C PHE A 28 -19.36 9.47 -3.63
N TRP A 29 -20.59 9.25 -3.17
CA TRP A 29 -21.76 9.88 -3.78
C TRP A 29 -21.74 11.41 -3.65
N LEU A 30 -21.37 11.94 -2.48
CA LEU A 30 -21.21 13.37 -2.25
C LEU A 30 -20.08 13.96 -3.10
N LEU A 31 -18.93 13.29 -3.21
CA LEU A 31 -17.82 13.73 -4.04
C LEU A 31 -18.21 13.75 -5.52
N ASP A 32 -18.88 12.71 -6.03
CA ASP A 32 -19.42 12.73 -7.39
C ASP A 32 -20.41 13.87 -7.58
N PHE A 33 -21.31 14.11 -6.63
CA PHE A 33 -22.26 15.22 -6.69
C PHE A 33 -21.55 16.59 -6.69
N LEU A 34 -20.52 16.75 -5.86
CA LEU A 34 -19.71 17.97 -5.79
C LEU A 34 -18.86 18.16 -7.05
N CYS A 35 -18.23 17.11 -7.58
CA CYS A 35 -17.46 17.15 -8.83
C CYS A 35 -18.37 17.46 -10.02
N ILE A 36 -19.57 16.87 -10.09
CA ILE A 36 -20.58 17.24 -11.09
C ILE A 36 -20.92 18.74 -10.97
N ARG A 37 -21.16 19.24 -9.75
CA ARG A 37 -21.47 20.67 -9.54
C ARG A 37 -20.28 21.59 -9.84
N LYS A 38 -19.05 21.20 -9.51
CA LYS A 38 -17.81 21.95 -9.77
C LYS A 38 -17.51 21.99 -11.26
N ARG A 39 -17.76 20.89 -11.98
CA ARG A 39 -17.71 20.80 -13.46
C ARG A 39 -18.73 21.73 -14.13
N VAL A 40 -19.85 22.02 -13.45
CA VAL A 40 -20.88 22.99 -13.89
C VAL A 40 -20.52 24.45 -13.53
N PHE A 41 -19.69 24.70 -12.50
CA PHE A 41 -19.46 26.06 -11.94
C PHE A 41 -18.04 26.64 -12.07
N PHE A 42 -17.09 25.97 -12.75
CA PHE A 42 -15.70 26.39 -12.99
C PHE A 42 -14.67 26.22 -11.84
N ARG A 43 -13.43 25.99 -12.30
CA ARG A 43 -12.19 25.68 -11.57
C ARG A 43 -11.60 26.92 -10.90
N MET A 44 -11.22 26.80 -9.63
CA MET A 44 -9.92 27.23 -9.08
C MET A 44 -9.91 27.04 -7.55
N LYS A 45 -8.91 26.31 -7.05
CA LYS A 45 -8.11 26.70 -5.89
C LYS A 45 -6.91 25.76 -5.75
N GLU A 46 -5.71 26.31 -5.84
CA GLU A 46 -4.47 25.70 -5.37
C GLU A 46 -4.45 25.79 -3.84
N GLN A 47 -3.98 24.73 -3.19
CA GLN A 47 -3.79 24.64 -1.74
C GLN A 47 -2.35 24.18 -1.51
N GLU A 48 -1.68 24.73 -0.48
CA GLU A 48 -0.27 24.51 -0.17
C GLU A 48 0.15 23.03 -0.23
N ASP A 49 1.16 22.76 -1.07
CA ASP A 49 1.70 21.43 -1.35
C ASP A 49 2.69 20.98 -0.26
N ASP A 50 2.45 19.80 0.33
CA ASP A 50 3.52 18.99 0.90
C ASP A 50 4.25 18.30 -0.27
N ALA A 51 5.50 18.70 -0.53
CA ALA A 51 6.27 18.17 -1.67
C ALA A 51 6.58 16.66 -1.57
N VAL A 52 6.51 16.07 -0.36
CA VAL A 52 6.82 14.66 -0.11
C VAL A 52 5.55 13.82 -0.14
N ASP A 53 4.48 14.29 0.50
CA ASP A 53 3.16 13.66 0.48
C ASP A 53 2.13 14.58 -0.19
N PRO A 54 2.22 14.78 -1.52
CA PRO A 54 1.32 15.69 -2.23
C PRO A 54 -0.15 15.29 -1.98
N PRO A 55 -1.05 16.28 -1.93
CA PRO A 55 -2.46 16.03 -1.74
C PRO A 55 -3.01 15.17 -2.87
N LEU A 56 -4.06 14.42 -2.56
CA LEU A 56 -4.66 13.49 -3.51
C LEU A 56 -5.45 14.29 -4.55
N CYS A 57 -4.87 14.41 -5.74
CA CYS A 57 -5.57 14.92 -6.91
C CYS A 57 -6.47 13.81 -7.47
N ILE A 58 -7.77 13.91 -7.20
CA ILE A 58 -8.78 13.09 -7.88
C ILE A 58 -9.34 13.94 -9.02
N SER A 59 -9.19 13.48 -10.26
CA SER A 59 -9.74 14.14 -11.42
C SER A 59 -11.27 14.19 -11.38
N ASP A 60 -11.83 15.35 -11.70
CA ASP A 60 -13.29 15.60 -11.81
C ASP A 60 -13.96 14.72 -12.90
N SER A 61 -13.18 13.98 -13.68
CA SER A 61 -13.68 13.03 -14.69
C SER A 61 -13.93 11.62 -14.16
N ASN A 62 -13.36 11.26 -13.00
CA ASN A 62 -13.56 9.95 -12.39
C ASN A 62 -14.90 9.92 -11.65
N ARG A 63 -15.76 8.95 -11.99
CA ARG A 63 -16.94 8.63 -11.16
C ARG A 63 -16.51 7.73 -10.02
N LEU A 64 -16.59 8.25 -8.80
CA LEU A 64 -16.24 7.57 -7.57
C LEU A 64 -17.38 6.69 -7.06
N PHE A 65 -18.65 6.98 -7.35
CA PHE A 65 -19.78 6.17 -6.91
C PHE A 65 -20.26 5.22 -8.03
N THR A 66 -19.53 4.12 -8.20
CA THR A 66 -19.86 3.06 -9.17
C THR A 66 -19.94 1.71 -8.45
N VAL A 67 -20.51 0.70 -9.12
CA VAL A 67 -20.56 -0.65 -8.55
C VAL A 67 -19.15 -1.20 -8.37
N GLU A 68 -18.24 -0.86 -9.28
CA GLU A 68 -16.84 -1.26 -9.29
C GLU A 68 -16.07 -0.63 -8.13
N SER A 69 -16.25 0.68 -7.88
CA SER A 69 -15.60 1.37 -6.76
C SER A 69 -16.11 0.86 -5.41
N LEU A 70 -17.42 0.63 -5.27
CA LEU A 70 -18.00 0.08 -4.05
C LEU A 70 -17.49 -1.34 -3.77
N LYS A 71 -17.35 -2.18 -4.81
CA LYS A 71 -16.71 -3.50 -4.67
C LYS A 71 -15.27 -3.38 -4.21
N ALA A 72 -14.49 -2.45 -4.77
CA ALA A 72 -13.09 -2.23 -4.40
C ALA A 72 -12.96 -1.74 -2.95
N VAL A 73 -13.77 -0.76 -2.52
CA VAL A 73 -13.80 -0.27 -1.13
C VAL A 73 -14.18 -1.38 -0.16
N TRP A 74 -15.21 -2.17 -0.48
CA TRP A 74 -15.60 -3.30 0.35
C TRP A 74 -14.49 -4.35 0.46
N HIS A 75 -13.82 -4.67 -0.65
CA HIS A 75 -12.68 -5.57 -0.69
C HIS A 75 -11.55 -5.08 0.20
N GLY A 76 -11.13 -3.82 0.06
CA GLY A 76 -10.11 -3.21 0.91
C GLY A 76 -10.49 -3.20 2.40
N HIS A 77 -11.74 -2.86 2.73
CA HIS A 77 -12.23 -2.89 4.10
C HIS A 77 -12.17 -4.29 4.72
N LYS A 78 -12.56 -5.31 3.95
CA LYS A 78 -12.54 -6.70 4.36
C LYS A 78 -11.12 -7.20 4.56
N LEU A 79 -10.22 -6.91 3.62
CA LEU A 79 -8.81 -7.30 3.72
C LEU A 79 -8.16 -6.71 4.97
N ASP A 80 -8.30 -5.41 5.21
CA ASP A 80 -7.68 -4.83 6.41
C ASP A 80 -8.30 -5.33 7.71
N PHE A 81 -9.60 -5.63 7.74
CA PHE A 81 -10.23 -6.19 8.94
C PHE A 81 -9.77 -7.63 9.24
N LEU A 82 -9.49 -8.42 8.20
CA LEU A 82 -9.11 -9.83 8.32
C LEU A 82 -7.60 -10.08 8.23
N LYS A 83 -6.79 -9.03 8.05
CA LYS A 83 -5.34 -9.15 7.89
C LYS A 83 -4.71 -9.81 9.12
N ALA A 84 -3.60 -10.51 8.91
CA ALA A 84 -2.82 -11.09 9.99
C ALA A 84 -1.89 -10.03 10.64
N ALA A 85 -1.37 -9.10 9.83
CA ALA A 85 -0.43 -8.08 10.24
C ALA A 85 -1.04 -7.08 11.24
N HIS A 86 -0.44 -6.98 12.42
CA HIS A 86 -0.79 -6.00 13.44
C HIS A 86 0.48 -5.44 14.08
N LEU A 87 0.48 -4.14 14.37
CA LEU A 87 1.57 -3.47 15.09
C LEU A 87 1.94 -4.22 16.38
N GLY A 88 3.23 -4.42 16.60
CA GLY A 88 3.79 -5.14 17.74
C GLY A 88 3.74 -6.67 17.66
N GLN A 89 3.03 -7.23 16.68
CA GLN A 89 2.91 -8.67 16.48
C GLN A 89 3.96 -9.21 15.50
N GLY A 90 4.04 -10.54 15.40
CA GLY A 90 4.88 -11.22 14.41
C GLY A 90 4.47 -10.86 12.98
N ALA A 91 5.46 -10.62 12.14
CA ALA A 91 5.28 -10.27 10.75
C ALA A 91 4.91 -11.51 9.91
N PRO A 92 3.82 -11.47 9.11
CA PRO A 92 3.45 -12.60 8.25
C PRO A 92 4.51 -12.93 7.19
N ASN A 93 5.12 -14.12 7.25
CA ASN A 93 6.16 -14.55 6.29
C ASN A 93 5.58 -15.16 5.00
N THR A 94 4.92 -14.32 4.21
CA THR A 94 4.18 -14.71 2.97
C THR A 94 5.08 -14.89 1.75
N GLU A 95 4.60 -15.64 0.76
CA GLU A 95 5.33 -15.93 -0.48
C GLU A 95 5.31 -14.71 -1.43
N VAL A 96 6.46 -14.42 -2.02
CA VAL A 96 6.66 -13.43 -3.08
C VAL A 96 7.54 -14.02 -4.18
N VAL A 97 7.54 -13.37 -5.34
CA VAL A 97 8.28 -13.80 -6.53
C VAL A 97 9.26 -12.69 -6.93
N GLN A 98 10.52 -13.06 -7.14
CA GLN A 98 11.56 -12.13 -7.59
C GLN A 98 11.36 -11.75 -9.06
N LEU A 99 11.60 -10.49 -9.40
CA LEU A 99 11.35 -9.98 -10.73
C LEU A 99 12.35 -10.49 -11.79
N GLU A 100 13.59 -10.81 -11.39
CA GLU A 100 14.70 -11.12 -12.29
C GLU A 100 14.70 -12.58 -12.76
N ASP A 101 14.62 -13.51 -11.82
CA ASP A 101 14.74 -14.95 -12.05
C ASP A 101 13.44 -15.71 -11.78
N GLN A 102 12.37 -15.00 -11.41
CA GLN A 102 11.07 -15.56 -11.01
C GLN A 102 11.17 -16.56 -9.85
N ARG A 103 12.26 -16.49 -9.06
CA ARG A 103 12.43 -17.35 -7.90
C ARG A 103 11.43 -16.95 -6.82
N ARG A 104 10.79 -17.97 -6.26
CA ARG A 104 9.93 -17.81 -5.09
C ARG A 104 10.79 -17.61 -3.84
N SER A 105 10.41 -16.63 -3.05
CA SER A 105 10.99 -16.31 -1.75
C SER A 105 9.86 -15.90 -0.80
N ARG A 106 10.21 -15.47 0.40
CA ARG A 106 9.26 -14.94 1.37
C ARG A 106 9.68 -13.56 1.85
N ILE A 107 8.72 -12.80 2.38
CA ILE A 107 8.95 -11.44 2.88
C ILE A 107 10.13 -11.36 3.88
N LEU A 108 10.23 -12.30 4.82
CA LEU A 108 11.30 -12.26 5.83
C LEU A 108 12.66 -12.71 5.31
N ASP A 109 12.74 -13.28 4.09
CA ASP A 109 14.03 -13.62 3.48
C ASP A 109 14.82 -12.36 3.07
N TYR A 110 14.15 -11.20 3.05
CA TYR A 110 14.75 -9.89 2.76
C TYR A 110 15.19 -9.12 4.01
N ALA A 111 14.88 -9.64 5.21
CA ALA A 111 15.35 -9.03 6.44
C ALA A 111 16.82 -9.43 6.68
N LYS A 112 17.67 -8.45 7.01
CA LYS A 112 19.09 -8.69 7.28
C LYS A 112 19.42 -8.35 8.73
N ASP A 113 19.88 -9.35 9.46
CA ASP A 113 20.27 -9.21 10.86
C ASP A 113 19.17 -8.52 11.70
N LYS A 114 19.54 -7.46 12.42
CA LYS A 114 18.64 -6.64 13.24
C LYS A 114 18.15 -5.38 12.54
N ARG A 115 18.48 -5.21 11.25
CA ARG A 115 18.12 -4.02 10.50
C ARG A 115 16.62 -4.00 10.22
N PRO A 116 15.98 -2.82 10.25
CA PRO A 116 14.60 -2.70 9.83
C PRO A 116 14.47 -3.03 8.34
N LEU A 117 13.42 -3.78 7.99
CA LEU A 117 12.98 -4.04 6.63
C LEU A 117 11.71 -3.23 6.35
N ILE A 118 11.82 -2.25 5.45
CA ILE A 118 10.71 -1.41 5.01
C ILE A 118 9.99 -2.14 3.88
N LEU A 119 8.67 -2.32 4.01
CA LEU A 119 7.82 -2.86 2.95
C LEU A 119 6.94 -1.75 2.40
N ASN A 120 6.93 -1.62 1.08
CA ASN A 120 6.04 -0.69 0.38
C ASN A 120 5.17 -1.44 -0.63
N PHE A 121 3.89 -1.58 -0.33
CA PHE A 121 2.93 -2.30 -1.16
C PHE A 121 2.24 -1.34 -2.13
N GLY A 122 2.07 -1.75 -3.38
CA GLY A 122 1.31 -0.96 -4.36
C GLY A 122 1.29 -1.56 -5.76
N SER A 123 0.67 -0.84 -6.68
CA SER A 123 0.53 -1.20 -8.09
C SER A 123 0.64 0.03 -9.00
N CYS A 124 0.93 -0.20 -10.29
CA CYS A 124 1.11 0.89 -11.27
C CYS A 124 -0.16 1.71 -11.49
N THR A 125 -1.34 1.09 -11.33
CA THR A 125 -2.62 1.78 -11.49
C THR A 125 -3.07 2.51 -10.23
N CYS A 126 -2.30 2.53 -9.13
CA CYS A 126 -2.64 3.27 -7.92
C CYS A 126 -2.03 4.71 -7.97
N PRO A 127 -2.82 5.77 -8.23
CA PRO A 127 -2.25 7.12 -8.37
C PRO A 127 -1.51 7.64 -7.12
N PRO A 128 -2.04 7.50 -5.89
CA PRO A 128 -1.37 7.91 -4.67
C PRO A 128 -0.01 7.22 -4.47
N PHE A 129 0.03 5.91 -4.74
CA PHE A 129 1.26 5.12 -4.70
C PHE A 129 2.31 5.67 -5.66
N MET A 130 1.95 5.78 -6.94
CA MET A 130 2.86 6.23 -8.00
C MET A 130 3.34 7.67 -7.81
N ALA A 131 2.47 8.56 -7.32
CA ALA A 131 2.81 9.96 -7.05
C ALA A 131 3.90 10.09 -5.97
N ARG A 132 3.90 9.20 -4.97
CA ARG A 132 4.85 9.24 -3.84
C ARG A 132 6.02 8.26 -3.98
N LEU A 133 6.04 7.44 -5.02
CA LEU A 133 7.02 6.37 -5.21
C LEU A 133 8.46 6.90 -5.34
N LYS A 134 8.66 8.05 -6.00
CA LYS A 134 9.97 8.73 -6.07
C LYS A 134 10.44 9.29 -4.72
N ALA A 135 9.51 9.84 -3.94
CA ALA A 135 9.81 10.31 -2.58
C ALA A 135 10.21 9.14 -1.68
N PHE A 136 9.49 8.01 -1.78
CA PHE A 136 9.86 6.76 -1.12
C PHE A 136 11.28 6.32 -1.49
N GLN A 137 11.61 6.28 -2.79
CA GLN A 137 12.96 5.94 -3.28
C GLN A 137 14.02 6.83 -2.60
N GLY A 138 13.83 8.15 -2.59
CA GLY A 138 14.77 9.07 -1.96
C GLY A 138 14.98 8.80 -0.46
N VAL A 139 13.91 8.50 0.28
CA VAL A 139 13.99 8.20 1.72
C VAL A 139 14.75 6.89 1.97
N VAL A 140 14.49 5.84 1.18
CA VAL A 140 15.17 4.54 1.38
C VAL A 140 16.63 4.59 0.94
N GLU A 141 16.97 5.33 -0.12
CA GLU A 141 18.36 5.52 -0.55
C GLU A 141 19.18 6.26 0.51
N GLN A 142 18.63 7.31 1.11
CA GLN A 142 19.27 8.06 2.19
C GLN A 142 19.49 7.24 3.48
N ASN A 143 18.77 6.15 3.65
CA ASN A 143 18.81 5.31 4.85
C ASN A 143 19.27 3.87 4.57
N ALA A 144 19.85 3.62 3.39
CA ALA A 144 20.36 2.30 3.00
C ALA A 144 21.48 1.79 3.91
N ASP A 145 22.16 2.68 4.65
CA ASP A 145 23.17 2.33 5.64
C ASP A 145 22.57 1.74 6.93
N ILE A 146 21.29 1.97 7.24
CA ILE A 146 20.64 1.52 8.49
C ILE A 146 19.39 0.64 8.32
N ALA A 147 18.74 0.67 7.15
CA ALA A 147 17.55 -0.12 6.86
C ALA A 147 17.64 -0.80 5.47
N ASP A 148 16.91 -1.89 5.31
CA ASP A 148 16.66 -2.55 4.03
C ASP A 148 15.24 -2.19 3.54
N SER A 149 14.99 -2.25 2.23
CA SER A 149 13.67 -1.94 1.67
C SER A 149 13.28 -2.89 0.55
N VAL A 150 11.98 -3.18 0.46
CA VAL A 150 11.36 -3.98 -0.59
C VAL A 150 10.04 -3.31 -1.00
N VAL A 151 9.87 -3.10 -2.30
CA VAL A 151 8.58 -2.78 -2.91
C VAL A 151 7.89 -4.09 -3.27
N VAL A 152 6.67 -4.30 -2.79
CA VAL A 152 5.86 -5.49 -3.09
C VAL A 152 4.76 -5.10 -4.06
N TYR A 153 4.90 -5.55 -5.31
CA TYR A 153 3.92 -5.34 -6.37
C TYR A 153 2.71 -6.25 -6.15
N ILE A 154 1.52 -5.65 -5.98
CA ILE A 154 0.28 -6.38 -5.68
C ILE A 154 -0.71 -6.34 -6.86
N GLU A 155 -1.96 -6.74 -6.63
CA GLU A 155 -3.02 -6.58 -7.62
C GLU A 155 -3.27 -5.10 -7.96
N GLU A 156 -3.66 -4.83 -9.21
CA GLU A 156 -4.00 -3.48 -9.66
C GLU A 156 -5.12 -2.87 -8.81
N ALA A 157 -4.88 -1.66 -8.30
CA ALA A 157 -5.87 -0.86 -7.59
C ALA A 157 -7.00 -0.41 -8.54
N HIS A 158 -6.62 0.05 -9.74
CA HIS A 158 -7.52 0.59 -10.76
C HIS A 158 -7.34 -0.11 -12.11
N PRO A 159 -7.73 -1.39 -12.22
CA PRO A 159 -7.53 -2.12 -13.45
C PRO A 159 -8.40 -1.57 -14.59
N SER A 160 -7.87 -1.59 -15.81
CA SER A 160 -8.54 -1.05 -17.01
C SER A 160 -9.82 -1.81 -17.40
N ASP A 161 -9.99 -3.04 -16.91
CA ASP A 161 -11.20 -3.88 -17.03
C ASP A 161 -12.02 -3.94 -15.71
N GLY A 162 -11.87 -2.94 -14.84
CA GLY A 162 -12.60 -2.82 -13.58
C GLY A 162 -12.86 -1.36 -13.17
N TRP A 163 -12.41 -0.97 -11.96
CA TRP A 163 -12.57 0.41 -11.50
C TRP A 163 -11.47 1.30 -12.07
N VAL A 164 -11.71 1.83 -13.27
CA VAL A 164 -10.74 2.67 -13.98
C VAL A 164 -10.55 4.03 -13.29
N SER A 165 -9.31 4.50 -13.24
CA SER A 165 -8.96 5.88 -12.87
C SER A 165 -8.21 6.55 -14.01
N THR A 166 -8.64 7.76 -14.38
CA THR A 166 -7.92 8.62 -15.35
C THR A 166 -6.68 9.28 -14.77
N ASP A 167 -6.49 9.23 -13.45
CA ASP A 167 -5.32 9.74 -12.75
C ASP A 167 -4.18 8.72 -12.71
N ALA A 168 -4.47 7.45 -13.05
CA ALA A 168 -3.48 6.40 -13.08
C ALA A 168 -2.56 6.57 -14.30
N PRO A 169 -1.21 6.60 -14.10
CA PRO A 169 -0.27 6.78 -15.21
C PRO A 169 -0.26 5.59 -16.17
N TYR A 170 -0.67 4.42 -15.70
CA TYR A 170 -0.75 3.18 -16.46
C TYR A 170 -2.20 2.67 -16.52
N GLN A 171 -2.55 2.05 -17.65
CA GLN A 171 -3.85 1.41 -17.87
C GLN A 171 -3.65 -0.09 -18.07
N ILE A 172 -3.64 -0.83 -16.95
CA ILE A 172 -3.29 -2.26 -16.90
C ILE A 172 -4.54 -3.06 -16.51
N PRO A 173 -4.92 -4.12 -17.22
CA PRO A 173 -6.06 -4.96 -16.82
C PRO A 173 -5.73 -5.80 -15.59
N LYS A 174 -6.73 -6.42 -14.96
CA LYS A 174 -6.47 -7.38 -13.88
C LYS A 174 -5.53 -8.48 -14.34
N HIS A 175 -4.48 -8.74 -13.56
CA HIS A 175 -3.58 -9.86 -13.79
C HIS A 175 -4.35 -11.18 -13.78
N ARG A 176 -4.23 -11.96 -14.85
CA ARG A 176 -4.85 -13.29 -14.96
C ARG A 176 -3.85 -14.40 -14.63
N CYS A 177 -2.57 -14.10 -14.79
CA CYS A 177 -1.48 -14.99 -14.45
C CYS A 177 -0.27 -14.22 -13.89
N LEU A 178 0.71 -14.95 -13.37
CA LEU A 178 1.92 -14.36 -12.80
C LEU A 178 2.73 -13.58 -13.85
N ALA A 179 2.73 -14.02 -15.11
CA ALA A 179 3.42 -13.32 -16.19
C ALA A 179 2.84 -11.92 -16.43
N ASP A 180 1.52 -11.74 -16.36
CA ASP A 180 0.89 -10.42 -16.46
C ASP A 180 1.39 -9.49 -15.35
N ARG A 181 1.40 -10.01 -14.11
CA ARG A 181 1.82 -9.25 -12.93
C ARG A 181 3.31 -8.92 -12.94
N LEU A 182 4.16 -9.84 -13.37
CA LEU A 182 5.59 -9.60 -13.58
C LEU A 182 5.82 -8.52 -14.66
N GLY A 183 5.07 -8.56 -15.76
CA GLY A 183 5.13 -7.53 -16.80
C GLY A 183 4.74 -6.15 -16.27
N ALA A 184 3.68 -6.07 -15.47
CA ALA A 184 3.25 -4.84 -14.82
C ALA A 184 4.30 -4.32 -13.81
N ALA A 185 4.92 -5.22 -13.03
CA ALA A 185 6.01 -4.89 -12.11
C ALA A 185 7.29 -4.42 -12.80
N GLN A 186 7.57 -4.89 -14.02
CA GLN A 186 8.68 -4.39 -14.84
C GLN A 186 8.48 -2.92 -15.22
N LEU A 187 7.24 -2.47 -15.46
CA LEU A 187 6.96 -1.04 -15.69
C LEU A 187 7.30 -0.21 -14.45
N MET A 188 6.94 -0.68 -13.25
CA MET A 188 7.30 -0.01 -12.00
C MET A 188 8.80 0.06 -11.76
N ARG A 189 9.57 -0.96 -12.16
CA ARG A 189 11.04 -0.96 -12.06
C ARG A 189 11.68 0.19 -12.83
N LEU A 190 11.06 0.64 -13.92
CA LEU A 190 11.55 1.78 -14.70
C LEU A 190 11.34 3.13 -13.99
N GLU A 191 10.36 3.22 -13.09
CA GLU A 191 10.03 4.43 -12.34
C GLU A 191 10.94 4.65 -11.12
N VAL A 192 11.44 3.56 -10.53
CA VAL A 192 12.33 3.56 -9.35
C VAL A 192 13.54 2.64 -9.54
N PRO A 193 14.50 3.04 -10.39
CA PRO A 193 15.68 2.23 -10.64
C PRO A 193 16.51 2.07 -9.37
N GLY A 194 16.85 0.83 -9.00
CA GLY A 194 17.64 0.52 -7.81
C GLY A 194 16.82 0.09 -6.59
N CYS A 195 15.51 0.36 -6.57
CA CYS A 195 14.62 -0.25 -5.59
C CYS A 195 14.46 -1.75 -5.86
N LEU A 196 14.54 -2.56 -4.81
CA LEU A 196 14.23 -3.99 -4.89
C LEU A 196 12.72 -4.18 -4.99
N ILE A 197 12.26 -4.73 -6.13
CA ILE A 197 10.85 -5.03 -6.38
C ILE A 197 10.65 -6.54 -6.39
N VAL A 198 9.67 -6.99 -5.61
CA VAL A 198 9.14 -8.36 -5.63
C VAL A 198 7.65 -8.33 -5.97
N VAL A 199 7.12 -9.45 -6.42
CA VAL A 199 5.74 -9.57 -6.87
C VAL A 199 4.98 -10.49 -5.93
N ASP A 200 3.80 -10.09 -5.47
CA ASP A 200 2.93 -10.98 -4.70
C ASP A 200 2.45 -12.14 -5.56
N SER A 201 2.34 -13.31 -4.94
CA SER A 201 1.66 -14.50 -5.45
C SER A 201 0.29 -14.18 -6.09
N MET A 202 -0.15 -15.00 -7.06
CA MET A 202 -1.47 -14.82 -7.69
C MET A 202 -2.63 -15.05 -6.70
N GLU A 203 -2.38 -15.74 -5.60
CA GLU A 203 -3.27 -15.89 -4.45
C GLU A 203 -3.37 -14.62 -3.60
N ASN A 204 -2.62 -13.56 -3.92
CA ASN A 204 -2.53 -12.30 -3.18
C ASN A 204 -2.11 -12.51 -1.71
N SER A 205 -1.25 -13.49 -1.45
CA SER A 205 -0.93 -13.92 -0.08
C SER A 205 -0.35 -12.79 0.79
N SER A 206 0.55 -11.98 0.24
CA SER A 206 1.11 -10.83 0.97
C SER A 206 0.09 -9.71 1.13
N ASN A 207 -0.62 -9.35 0.06
CA ASN A 207 -1.66 -8.33 0.09
C ASN A 207 -2.76 -8.65 1.13
N VAL A 208 -3.19 -9.92 1.20
CA VAL A 208 -4.16 -10.39 2.18
C VAL A 208 -3.60 -10.35 3.59
N ALA A 209 -2.39 -10.88 3.82
CA ALA A 209 -1.81 -10.96 5.15
C ALA A 209 -1.51 -9.59 5.76
N TYR A 210 -1.14 -8.62 4.93
CA TYR A 210 -0.83 -7.25 5.32
C TYR A 210 -2.00 -6.28 5.15
N GLY A 211 -3.13 -6.73 4.59
CA GLY A 211 -4.27 -5.87 4.29
C GLY A 211 -3.86 -4.62 3.50
N ALA A 212 -3.06 -4.82 2.45
CA ALA A 212 -2.30 -3.76 1.78
C ALA A 212 -2.92 -3.30 0.45
N TYR A 213 -4.20 -3.61 0.23
CA TYR A 213 -4.90 -3.27 -1.01
C TYR A 213 -4.94 -1.75 -1.23
N PHE A 214 -4.77 -1.34 -2.49
CA PHE A 214 -4.32 -0.01 -2.94
C PHE A 214 -2.83 0.22 -2.72
N ASP A 215 -2.47 0.57 -1.50
CA ASP A 215 -1.11 0.91 -1.09
C ASP A 215 -0.98 0.80 0.43
N ARG A 216 0.24 0.46 0.90
CA ARG A 216 0.54 0.46 2.34
C ARG A 216 2.02 0.39 2.64
N LEU A 217 2.42 1.03 3.74
CA LEU A 217 3.77 0.92 4.30
C LEU A 217 3.78 0.07 5.57
N TYR A 218 4.85 -0.69 5.74
CA TYR A 218 5.19 -1.39 6.97
C TYR A 218 6.68 -1.26 7.23
N ILE A 219 7.08 -1.33 8.50
CA ILE A 219 8.48 -1.57 8.87
C ILE A 219 8.50 -2.79 9.77
N LEU A 220 9.34 -3.74 9.40
CA LEU A 220 9.57 -4.97 10.14
C LEU A 220 10.94 -4.90 10.80
N GLN A 221 11.06 -5.40 12.02
CA GLN A 221 12.36 -5.56 12.68
C GLN A 221 12.32 -6.78 13.58
N GLU A 222 13.34 -7.63 13.47
CA GLU A 222 13.46 -8.88 14.25
C GLU A 222 12.19 -9.74 14.19
N GLY A 223 11.60 -9.87 12.99
CA GLY A 223 10.41 -10.67 12.73
C GLY A 223 9.10 -10.08 13.28
N LYS A 224 9.09 -8.84 13.77
CA LYS A 224 7.90 -8.13 14.26
C LYS A 224 7.58 -6.91 13.44
N ILE A 225 6.32 -6.49 13.47
CA ILE A 225 5.86 -5.23 12.87
C ILE A 225 6.11 -4.11 13.86
N VAL A 226 7.01 -3.18 13.51
CA VAL A 226 7.36 -2.00 14.34
C VAL A 226 6.75 -0.70 13.82
N TYR A 227 6.26 -0.70 12.58
CA TYR A 227 5.43 0.36 12.02
C TYR A 227 4.37 -0.24 11.08
N GLN A 228 3.17 0.33 11.11
CA GLN A 228 2.04 -0.03 10.25
C GLN A 228 1.36 1.24 9.75
N GLY A 229 1.48 1.52 8.46
CA GLY A 229 0.81 2.64 7.82
C GLY A 229 -0.71 2.53 7.89
N GLY A 230 -1.36 3.70 7.88
CA GLY A 230 -2.80 3.82 7.78
C GLY A 230 -3.35 3.21 6.48
N ARG A 231 -4.67 3.05 6.39
CA ARG A 231 -5.32 2.53 5.17
C ARG A 231 -5.41 3.62 4.11
N GLY A 232 -5.21 3.21 2.87
CA GLY A 232 -5.50 4.03 1.70
C GLY A 232 -4.64 5.30 1.65
N PRO A 233 -5.01 6.22 0.76
CA PRO A 233 -4.07 7.23 0.32
C PRO A 233 -3.79 8.33 1.35
N GLU A 234 -4.68 8.51 2.33
CA GLU A 234 -4.40 9.38 3.49
C GLU A 234 -3.42 8.75 4.49
N GLY A 235 -3.43 7.41 4.59
CA GLY A 235 -2.59 6.67 5.54
C GLY A 235 -1.24 6.23 4.98
N TYR A 236 -1.05 6.29 3.66
CA TYR A 236 0.23 6.01 3.01
C TYR A 236 1.14 7.24 3.03
N ARG A 237 1.83 7.45 4.15
CA ARG A 237 2.62 8.66 4.40
C ARG A 237 4.12 8.37 4.32
N ILE A 238 4.80 8.97 3.34
CA ILE A 238 6.26 8.91 3.24
C ILE A 238 6.91 9.75 4.33
N THR A 239 6.24 10.83 4.78
CA THR A 239 6.70 11.63 5.92
C THR A 239 6.77 10.80 7.21
N GLU A 240 5.75 9.99 7.51
CA GLU A 240 5.77 9.10 8.69
C GLU A 240 6.91 8.07 8.61
N LEU A 241 7.18 7.50 7.42
CA LEU A 241 8.33 6.62 7.20
C LEU A 241 9.67 7.34 7.46
N ARG A 242 9.84 8.53 6.89
CA ARG A 242 11.05 9.35 7.06
C ARG A 242 11.28 9.63 8.54
N ASP A 243 10.24 10.08 9.24
CA ASP A 243 10.34 10.49 10.64
C ASP A 243 10.69 9.28 11.53
N TRP A 244 10.08 8.11 11.27
CA TRP A 244 10.47 6.86 11.96
C TRP A 244 11.95 6.50 11.76
N LEU A 245 12.47 6.64 10.53
CA LEU A 245 13.87 6.35 10.23
C LEU A 245 14.84 7.34 10.89
N VAL A 246 14.46 8.61 11.00
CA VAL A 246 15.22 9.63 11.74
C VAL A 246 15.30 9.24 13.21
N GLU A 247 14.18 8.92 13.85
CA GLU A 247 14.16 8.47 15.25
C GLU A 247 14.99 7.21 15.47
N TYR A 248 14.87 6.24 14.56
CA TYR A 248 15.68 5.02 14.62
C TYR A 248 17.18 5.32 14.52
N ARG A 249 17.60 6.19 13.60
CA ARG A 249 19.01 6.60 13.46
C ARG A 249 19.56 7.26 14.73
N GLU A 250 18.79 8.13 15.37
CA GLU A 250 19.19 8.75 16.63
C GLU A 250 19.32 7.73 17.77
N SER A 251 18.43 6.72 17.82
CA SER A 251 18.51 5.63 18.79
C SER A 251 19.80 4.79 18.66
N LEU A 252 20.29 4.60 17.43
CA LEU A 252 21.54 3.89 17.15
C LEU A 252 22.76 4.68 17.63
N LYS A 253 22.77 6.01 17.45
CA LYS A 253 23.84 6.88 17.95
C LYS A 253 23.94 6.83 19.47
N SER A 254 22.80 6.98 20.15
CA SER A 254 22.75 6.91 21.61
C SER A 254 23.23 5.57 22.15
N SER A 255 22.86 4.46 21.48
CA SER A 255 23.31 3.12 21.87
C SER A 255 24.82 2.93 21.70
N ASN A 256 25.42 3.51 20.65
CA ASN A 256 26.87 3.44 20.42
C ASN A 256 27.65 4.29 21.43
N ASP A 257 27.15 5.48 21.78
CA ASP A 257 27.79 6.34 22.79
C ASP A 257 27.81 5.66 24.18
N LEU A 258 26.73 4.97 24.54
CA LEU A 258 26.66 4.18 25.77
C LEU A 258 27.69 3.04 25.82
N VAL A 259 28.01 2.41 24.68
CA VAL A 259 29.00 1.33 24.61
C VAL A 259 30.43 1.87 24.68
N ILE A 260 30.69 3.09 24.21
CA ILE A 260 32.03 3.72 24.26
C ILE A 260 32.37 4.24 25.68
N HIS A 261 31.36 4.54 26.49
CA HIS A 261 31.52 5.06 27.85
C HIS A 261 31.57 3.99 28.97
N LEU A 262 31.49 2.71 28.64
CA LEU A 262 31.61 1.56 29.56
C LEU A 262 32.97 0.87 29.43
#